data_AF-A0A0G1L5Q4-F1
#
_entry.id   AF-A0A0G1L5Q4-F1
#
_cell.length_a   1.000
_cell.length_b   1.000
_cell.length_c   1.000
_cell.angle_alpha   90.00
_cell.angle_beta   90.00
_cell.angle_gamma   90.00
#
_symmetry.space_group_name_H-M   'P 1'
#
loop_
_entity.id
_entity.type
_entity.pdbx_description
1 polymer ?
#
loop_
_entity_poly.entity_id
_entity_poly.type
_entity_poly.pdbx_seq_one_letter_code
_entity_poly.pdbx_strand_id
1 'polypeptide(L)' 'MPNANIELTGYTGDVVDMMIRLGYAKTKTEAIRLALYQFDQEHKLTEEQAFAGLTGKILGGVDSGKVKTRKFKLSELD' A
#
# COMPACT_ATOMS: atom_id res chain seq x y z
N MET A 1 1.71 -15.18 -11.62
CA MET A 1 2.02 -13.99 -10.81
C MET A 1 0.98 -12.93 -11.13
N PRO A 2 0.40 -12.24 -10.14
CA PRO A 2 -0.43 -11.06 -10.39
C PRO A 2 0.42 -10.02 -11.15
N ASN A 3 -0.16 -9.43 -12.21
CA ASN A 3 0.51 -8.44 -13.03
C ASN A 3 -0.07 -7.07 -12.71
N ALA A 4 0.77 -6.13 -12.29
CA ALA A 4 0.40 -4.75 -12.03
C ALA A 4 1.04 -3.86 -13.09
N ASN A 5 0.24 -3.07 -13.80
CA ASN A 5 0.76 -2.09 -14.74
C ASN A 5 0.98 -0.79 -13.99
N ILE A 6 2.24 -0.46 -13.72
CA ILE A 6 2.63 0.70 -12.91
C ILE A 6 3.32 1.71 -13.82
N GLU A 7 2.72 2.88 -13.95
CA GLU A 7 3.33 4.01 -14.65
C GLU A 7 4.15 4.84 -13.65
N LEU A 8 5.47 4.89 -13.84
CA LEU A 8 6.39 5.67 -13.01
C LEU A 8 6.72 6.97 -13.74
N THR A 9 6.47 8.10 -13.09
CA THR A 9 6.73 9.44 -13.64
C THR A 9 7.46 10.32 -12.63
N GLY A 10 8.23 11.28 -13.14
CA GLY A 10 9.05 12.16 -12.33
C GLY A 10 10.10 11.41 -11.50
N TYR A 11 10.29 11.85 -10.26
CA TYR A 11 11.37 11.38 -9.39
C TYR A 11 11.41 9.85 -9.20
N THR A 12 10.26 9.18 -9.12
CA THR A 12 10.23 7.71 -8.94
C THR A 12 10.77 6.97 -10.17
N GLY A 13 10.53 7.51 -11.37
CA GLY A 13 11.13 7.01 -12.61
C GLY A 13 12.65 7.20 -12.61
N ASP A 14 13.12 8.40 -12.23
CA ASP A 14 14.55 8.74 -12.18
C ASP A 14 15.31 7.81 -11.22
N VAL A 15 14.74 7.52 -10.05
CA VAL A 15 15.32 6.60 -9.07
C VAL A 15 15.42 5.18 -9.63
N VAL A 16 14.37 4.67 -10.28
CA VAL A 16 14.39 3.34 -10.89
C VAL A 16 15.43 3.26 -12.01
N ASP A 17 15.54 4.28 -12.85
CA ASP A 17 16.53 4.31 -13.92
C ASP A 17 17.96 4.41 -13.34
N MET A 18 18.15 5.13 -12.23
CA MET A 18 19.42 5.18 -11.49
C MET A 18 19.78 3.82 -10.87
N MET A 19 18.82 3.10 -10.28
CA MET A 19 19.04 1.75 -9.74
C MET A 19 19.55 0.79 -10.82
N ILE A 20 18.99 0.89 -12.03
CA ILE A 20 19.44 0.08 -13.17
C ILE A 20 20.84 0.50 -13.61
N ARG A 21 21.08 1.81 -13.76
CA ARG A 21 22.38 2.35 -14.19
C ARG A 21 23.52 1.99 -13.24
N LEU A 22 23.26 1.95 -11.94
CA LEU A 22 24.23 1.58 -10.91
C LEU A 22 24.37 0.05 -10.73
N GLY A 23 23.58 -0.75 -11.45
CA GLY A 23 23.68 -2.21 -11.44
C GLY A 23 22.97 -2.89 -10.26
N TYR A 24 22.15 -2.15 -9.50
CA TYR A 24 21.35 -2.75 -8.43
C TYR A 24 20.19 -3.60 -8.96
N ALA A 25 19.73 -3.33 -10.18
CA ALA A 25 18.68 -4.10 -10.86
C ALA A 25 18.95 -4.17 -12.37
N LYS A 26 18.48 -5.22 -13.04
CA LYS A 26 18.58 -5.34 -14.51
C LYS A 26 17.36 -4.80 -15.23
N THR A 27 16.21 -4.78 -14.57
CA THR A 27 14.92 -4.37 -15.15
C THR A 27 14.14 -3.46 -14.20
N LYS A 28 13.23 -2.65 -14.75
CA LYS A 28 12.32 -1.81 -13.94
C LYS A 28 11.52 -2.63 -12.94
N THR A 29 11.02 -3.80 -13.36
CA THR A 29 10.26 -4.72 -12.51
C THR A 29 11.10 -5.29 -11.36
N GLU A 30 12.39 -5.51 -11.57
CA GLU A 30 13.31 -5.95 -10.52
C GLU A 30 13.61 -4.81 -9.54
N ALA A 31 13.86 -3.60 -10.04
CA ALA A 31 14.07 -2.42 -9.20
C ALA A 31 12.88 -2.15 -8.28
N ILE A 32 11.65 -2.19 -8.82
CA ILE A 32 10.42 -2.01 -8.04
C ILE A 32 10.27 -3.10 -6.97
N ARG A 33 10.57 -4.37 -7.31
CA ARG A 33 10.52 -5.48 -6.33
C ARG A 33 11.52 -5.29 -5.20
N LEU A 34 12.74 -4.87 -5.52
CA LEU A 34 13.76 -4.56 -4.51
C LEU A 34 13.34 -3.40 -3.61
N ALA A 35 12.78 -2.33 -4.18
CA ALA A 35 12.28 -1.20 -3.41
C ALA A 35 11.15 -1.60 -2.44
N LEU A 36 10.18 -2.41 -2.92
CA LEU A 36 9.09 -2.91 -2.07
C LEU A 36 9.60 -3.86 -0.99
N TYR A 37 10.57 -4.72 -1.31
CA TYR A 37 11.19 -5.60 -0.33
C TYR A 37 11.93 -4.79 0.75
N GLN A 38 12.70 -3.78 0.35
CA GLN A 38 13.40 -2.90 1.30
C GLN A 38 12.42 -2.15 2.19
N PHE A 39 11.33 -1.62 1.61
CA PHE A 39 10.26 -0.97 2.36
C PHE A 39 9.66 -1.90 3.41
N ASP A 40 9.39 -3.16 3.05
CA ASP A 40 8.89 -4.18 3.98
C ASP A 40 9.89 -4.46 5.12
N GLN A 41 11.19 -4.61 4.82
CA GLN A 41 12.22 -4.82 5.83
C GLN A 41 12.36 -3.64 6.81
N GLU A 42 12.24 -2.41 6.31
CA GLU A 42 12.34 -1.19 7.12
C GLU A 42 11.13 -0.99 8.03
N HIS A 43 9.93 -1.29 7.52
CA HIS A 43 8.70 -0.98 8.22
C HIS A 43 8.14 -2.17 9.00
N LYS A 44 8.70 -3.38 8.80
CA LYS A 44 8.30 -4.65 9.44
C LYS A 44 6.80 -4.72 9.61
N LEU A 45 6.07 -4.47 8.52
CA LEU A 45 4.62 -4.39 8.53
C LEU A 45 4.09 -5.77 8.92
N THR A 46 3.89 -6.00 10.22
CA THR A 46 3.09 -7.14 10.66
C THR A 46 1.70 -6.91 10.07
N GLU A 47 1.11 -7.94 9.49
CA GLU A 47 -0.22 -7.83 8.85
C GLU A 47 -1.22 -7.12 9.78
N GLU A 48 -1.11 -7.40 11.08
CA GLU A 48 -1.87 -6.78 12.17
C GLU A 48 -1.74 -5.25 12.23
N GLN A 49 -0.56 -4.67 12.00
CA GLN A 49 -0.36 -3.21 12.00
C GLN A 49 -0.92 -2.54 10.74
N ALA A 50 -0.82 -3.21 9.59
CA ALA A 50 -1.42 -2.72 8.34
C ALA A 50 -2.95 -2.72 8.42
N PHE A 51 -3.55 -3.79 8.97
CA PHE A 51 -4.98 -3.85 9.25
C PHE A 51 -5.41 -2.85 10.32
N ALA A 52 -4.63 -2.66 11.40
CA ALA A 52 -4.94 -1.67 12.43
C ALA A 52 -4.92 -0.23 11.88
N GLY A 53 -3.97 0.11 11.00
CA GLY A 53 -3.92 1.43 10.36
C GLY A 53 -5.08 1.69 9.40
N LEU A 54 -5.47 0.68 8.61
CA LEU A 54 -6.65 0.76 7.73
C LEU A 54 -7.95 0.85 8.52
N THR A 55 -8.10 0.01 9.55
CA THR A 55 -9.29 -0.02 10.42
C THR A 55 -9.40 1.27 11.22
N GLY A 56 -8.29 1.81 11.72
CA GLY A 56 -8.24 3.10 12.42
C GLY A 56 -8.63 4.27 11.51
N LYS A 57 -8.22 4.27 10.24
CA LYS A 57 -8.66 5.28 9.26
C LYS A 57 -10.15 5.16 8.93
N ILE A 58 -10.67 3.93 8.81
CA ILE A 58 -12.10 3.69 8.58
C ILE A 58 -12.91 4.16 9.80
N LEU A 59 -12.52 3.75 11.01
CA LEU A 59 -13.14 4.18 12.27
C LEU A 59 -13.12 5.70 12.43
N GLY A 60 -11.98 6.36 12.18
CA GLY A 60 -11.90 7.82 12.20
C GLY A 60 -12.79 8.48 11.13
N GLY A 61 -13.00 7.83 9.98
CA GLY A 61 -13.96 8.24 8.96
C GLY A 61 -15.42 8.10 9.42
N VAL A 62 -15.74 7.06 10.19
CA VAL A 62 -17.07 6.83 10.79
C VAL A 62 -17.34 7.85 11.90
N ASP A 63 -16.40 8.04 12.82
CA ASP A 63 -16.53 8.99 13.94
C ASP A 63 -16.61 10.44 13.47
N SER A 64 -15.86 10.80 12.42
CA SER A 64 -15.95 12.13 11.80
C SER A 64 -17.20 12.33 10.93
N GLY A 65 -18.04 11.31 10.78
CA GLY A 65 -19.26 11.34 9.96
C GLY A 65 -19.01 11.38 8.45
N LYS A 66 -17.75 11.28 8.00
CA LYS A 66 -17.37 11.26 6.58
C LYS A 66 -17.72 9.93 5.91
N VAL A 67 -17.75 8.85 6.67
CA VAL A 67 -18.14 7.51 6.22
C VAL A 67 -19.51 7.20 6.77
N LYS A 68 -20.52 7.13 5.89
CA LYS A 68 -21.87 6.72 6.27
C LYS A 68 -21.88 5.22 6.50
N THR A 69 -21.89 4.79 7.76
CA THR A 69 -22.25 3.41 8.10
C THR A 69 -23.74 3.22 7.83
N ARG A 70 -24.10 2.09 7.21
CA ARG A 70 -25.52 1.73 7.08
C ARG A 70 -26.10 1.64 8.50
N LYS A 71 -27.28 2.23 8.72
CA LYS A 71 -27.98 2.11 10.01
C LYS A 71 -28.26 0.63 10.25
N PHE A 72 -27.44 0.00 11.07
CA PHE A 72 -27.65 -1.37 11.49
C PHE A 72 -28.87 -1.38 12.41
N LYS A 73 -29.97 -1.99 11.97
CA LYS A 73 -31.12 -2.23 12.83
C LYS A 73 -31.00 -3.65 13.36
N LEU A 74 -30.93 -3.77 14.69
CA LEU A 74 -30.93 -5.06 15.39
C LEU A 74 -32.17 -5.92 15.08
N SER A 75 -33.21 -5.35 14.47
CA SER A 75 -34.40 -6.07 13.99
C SER A 75 -34.16 -6.94 12.75
N GLU A 76 -32.95 -6.95 12.17
CA GLU A 76 -32.59 -7.75 10.98
C GLU A 76 -31.88 -9.07 11.35
N LEU A 77 -31.75 -9.38 12.65
CA LEU A 77 -31.07 -10.56 13.20
C LEU A 77 -32.02 -11.62 13.80
N ASP A 78 -33.34 -11.43 13.67
CA ASP A 78 -34.37 -12.44 14.01
C ASP A 78 -34.78 -13.26 12.77
#